data_AF-A0A2V9TF79-F1
#
_entry.id   AF-A0A2V9TF79-F1
#
_cell.length_a   1.000
_cell.length_b   1.000
_cell.length_c   1.000
_cell.angle_alpha   90.00
_cell.angle_beta   90.00
_cell.angle_gamma   90.00
#
_symmetry.space_group_name_H-M   'P 1'
#
loop_
_entity.id
_entity.type
_entity.pdbx_description
1 polymer ?
#
loop_
_entity_poly.entity_id
_entity_poly.type
_entity_poly.pdbx_seq_one_letter_code
_entity_poly.pdbx_strand_id
1 'polypeptide(L)'
;MRRPQNYKMRFGLVMVATLTVVCQGAKADDKRPTAREVVAAIQKNVGVPWNSETVDTFKAGNPDTTVTGIAVTMMATLDVLQRAAEKGQNLIITHEPTFYNHLDIPEDMEQNDPVWTAKRTFIEKHGLVVWRFHDHWHRRNPDGILVGVMHA
;
A
#
# COMPACT_ATOMS: atom_id res chain seq x y z
N MET A 1 -9.61 -60.74 71.21
CA MET A 1 -9.40 -59.43 71.89
C MET A 1 -8.75 -58.48 70.89
N ARG A 2 -9.18 -57.20 70.86
CA ARG A 2 -8.81 -56.05 70.01
C ARG A 2 -9.74 -55.74 68.83
N ARG A 3 -10.21 -54.48 68.85
CA ARG A 3 -11.29 -53.83 68.10
C ARG A 3 -10.90 -53.51 66.64
N PRO A 4 -11.87 -53.39 65.70
CA PRO A 4 -11.61 -52.88 64.37
C PRO A 4 -11.45 -51.34 64.38
N GLN A 5 -10.46 -50.85 63.63
CA GLN A 5 -10.12 -49.44 63.48
C GLN A 5 -10.83 -48.86 62.25
N ASN A 6 -11.67 -47.84 62.47
CA ASN A 6 -12.39 -47.11 61.44
C ASN A 6 -11.44 -46.25 60.59
N TYR A 7 -11.50 -46.38 59.26
CA TYR A 7 -10.88 -45.43 58.34
C TYR A 7 -11.97 -44.54 57.71
N LYS A 8 -11.96 -43.25 58.03
CA LYS A 8 -12.83 -42.23 57.44
C LYS A 8 -12.24 -41.78 56.10
N MET A 9 -12.87 -42.13 54.98
CA MET A 9 -12.57 -41.52 53.68
C MET A 9 -13.17 -40.11 53.62
N ARG A 10 -12.30 -39.10 53.44
CA ARG A 10 -12.69 -37.71 53.17
C ARG A 10 -12.99 -37.57 51.68
N PHE A 11 -14.22 -37.20 51.32
CA PHE A 11 -14.57 -36.77 49.97
C PHE A 11 -13.96 -35.37 49.72
N GLY A 12 -12.97 -35.29 48.85
CA GLY A 12 -12.43 -34.02 48.35
C GLY A 12 -13.25 -33.55 47.15
N LEU A 13 -13.91 -32.40 47.27
CA LEU A 13 -14.59 -31.72 46.18
C LEU A 13 -13.55 -31.08 45.26
N VAL A 14 -13.35 -31.61 44.06
CA VAL A 14 -12.52 -30.97 43.01
C VAL A 14 -13.38 -29.96 42.26
N MET A 15 -13.12 -28.67 42.48
CA MET A 15 -13.77 -27.59 41.73
C MET A 15 -13.02 -27.37 40.42
N VAL A 16 -13.61 -27.80 39.29
CA VAL A 16 -13.06 -27.53 37.96
C VAL A 16 -13.50 -26.13 37.55
N ALA A 17 -12.59 -25.16 37.59
CA ALA A 17 -12.81 -23.83 37.05
C ALA A 17 -12.67 -23.87 35.52
N THR A 18 -13.79 -23.78 34.81
CA THR A 18 -13.80 -23.59 33.35
C THR A 18 -13.39 -22.15 33.03
N LEU A 19 -12.17 -21.97 32.51
CA LEU A 19 -11.71 -20.70 31.95
C LEU A 19 -12.29 -20.54 30.54
N THR A 20 -13.31 -19.71 30.38
CA THR A 20 -13.76 -19.26 29.05
C THR A 20 -12.81 -18.18 28.54
N VAL A 21 -11.96 -18.53 27.57
CA VAL A 21 -11.18 -17.56 26.81
C VAL A 21 -12.12 -16.87 25.84
N VAL A 22 -12.42 -15.60 26.09
CA VAL A 22 -13.12 -14.74 25.13
C VAL A 22 -12.06 -14.21 24.16
N CYS A 23 -12.03 -14.76 22.95
CA CYS A 23 -11.29 -14.14 21.86
C CYS A 23 -12.02 -12.86 21.43
N GLN A 24 -11.57 -11.71 21.94
CA GLN A 24 -11.94 -10.42 21.35
C GLN A 24 -11.23 -10.31 20.00
N GLY A 25 -12.00 -10.48 18.91
CA GLY A 25 -11.53 -10.11 17.58
C GLY A 25 -11.18 -8.63 17.57
N ALA A 26 -9.95 -8.29 17.19
CA ALA A 26 -9.55 -6.91 16.98
C ALA A 26 -10.49 -6.28 15.94
N LYS A 27 -11.17 -5.20 16.31
CA LYS A 27 -11.84 -4.36 15.32
C LYS A 27 -10.75 -3.72 14.46
N ALA A 28 -10.78 -3.99 13.15
CA ALA A 28 -9.96 -3.25 12.21
C ALA A 28 -10.38 -1.77 12.30
N ASP A 29 -9.40 -0.89 12.54
CA ASP A 29 -9.62 0.55 12.49
C ASP A 29 -9.93 0.93 11.04
N ASP A 30 -11.09 1.55 10.80
CA ASP A 30 -11.66 1.80 9.45
C ASP A 30 -10.96 2.99 8.75
N LYS A 31 -9.71 3.26 9.14
CA LYS A 31 -8.93 4.38 8.67
C LYS A 31 -8.29 4.01 7.33
N ARG A 32 -8.77 4.64 6.26
CA ARG A 32 -8.16 4.52 4.93
C ARG A 32 -6.67 4.92 5.01
N PRO A 33 -5.78 4.18 4.34
CA PRO A 33 -4.35 4.47 4.38
C PRO A 33 -4.03 5.76 3.64
N THR A 34 -2.95 6.41 4.03
CA THR A 34 -2.27 7.45 3.25
C THR A 34 -1.55 6.84 2.05
N ALA A 35 -1.21 7.65 1.05
CA ALA A 35 -0.44 7.18 -0.09
C ALA A 35 0.94 6.62 0.35
N ARG A 36 1.58 7.22 1.35
CA ARG A 36 2.82 6.73 1.95
C ARG A 36 2.66 5.34 2.56
N GLU A 37 1.58 5.08 3.28
CA GLU A 37 1.30 3.76 3.86
C GLU A 37 1.03 2.71 2.79
N VAL A 38 0.34 3.08 1.70
CA VAL A 38 0.17 2.19 0.53
C VAL A 38 1.52 1.85 -0.10
N VAL A 39 2.37 2.84 -0.34
CA VAL A 39 3.71 2.61 -0.91
C VAL A 39 4.56 1.75 0.02
N ALA A 40 4.54 1.98 1.33
CA ALA A 40 5.25 1.15 2.30
C ALA A 40 4.77 -0.31 2.27
N ALA A 41 3.46 -0.54 2.10
CA ALA A 41 2.92 -1.88 1.92
C ALA A 41 3.41 -2.53 0.61
N ILE A 42 3.49 -1.78 -0.49
CA ILE A 42 4.04 -2.28 -1.76
C ILE A 42 5.52 -2.64 -1.60
N GLN A 43 6.33 -1.77 -1.00
CA GLN A 43 7.75 -2.04 -0.73
C GLN A 43 7.97 -3.32 0.09
N LYS A 44 7.11 -3.57 1.08
CA LYS A 44 7.16 -4.80 1.89
C LYS A 44 6.82 -6.06 1.09
N ASN A 45 5.99 -5.95 0.05
CA ASN A 45 5.41 -7.08 -0.66
C ASN A 45 5.93 -7.25 -2.10
N VAL A 46 6.81 -6.37 -2.59
CA VAL A 46 7.32 -6.42 -3.98
C VAL A 46 8.14 -7.69 -4.27
N GLY A 47 8.72 -8.31 -3.24
CA GLY A 47 9.45 -9.59 -3.36
C GLY A 47 10.90 -9.44 -3.81
N VAL A 48 11.46 -8.23 -3.81
CA VAL A 48 12.87 -7.94 -4.09
C VAL A 48 13.44 -6.98 -3.04
N PRO A 49 14.75 -7.00 -2.76
CA PRO A 49 15.37 -6.02 -1.86
C PRO A 49 15.20 -4.60 -2.38
N TRP A 50 14.73 -3.70 -1.51
CA TRP A 50 14.57 -2.28 -1.83
C TRP A 50 15.93 -1.57 -1.93
N ASN A 51 16.16 -0.83 -3.01
CA ASN A 51 17.31 0.04 -3.23
C ASN A 51 16.87 1.51 -3.10
N SER A 52 17.66 2.34 -2.41
CA SER A 52 17.41 3.77 -2.28
C SER A 52 17.73 4.56 -3.55
N GLU A 53 18.66 4.08 -4.37
CA GLU A 53 18.96 4.67 -5.68
C GLU A 53 17.96 4.11 -6.71
N THR A 54 16.87 4.85 -6.92
CA THR A 54 15.76 4.43 -7.79
C THR A 54 14.90 5.62 -8.24
N VAL A 55 14.17 5.45 -9.34
CA VAL A 55 13.12 6.38 -9.76
C VAL A 55 11.75 6.10 -9.13
N ASP A 56 11.64 5.09 -8.25
CA ASP A 56 10.41 4.64 -7.60
C ASP A 56 9.94 5.59 -6.47
N THR A 57 9.66 6.84 -6.84
CA THR A 57 9.40 7.95 -5.91
C THR A 57 8.07 8.64 -6.20
N PHE A 58 7.60 9.44 -5.23
CA PHE A 58 6.46 10.32 -5.44
C PHE A 58 6.88 11.45 -6.38
N LYS A 59 6.15 11.63 -7.47
CA LYS A 59 6.42 12.63 -8.52
C LYS A 59 5.53 13.86 -8.41
N ALA A 60 4.37 13.73 -7.75
CA ALA A 60 3.48 14.85 -7.47
C ALA A 60 2.51 14.54 -6.33
N GLY A 61 1.92 15.58 -5.74
CA GLY A 61 0.96 15.49 -4.65
C GLY A 61 1.60 15.28 -3.28
N ASN A 62 0.76 15.17 -2.25
CA ASN A 62 1.19 14.96 -0.87
C ASN A 62 1.13 13.46 -0.51
N PRO A 63 2.25 12.80 -0.15
CA PRO A 63 2.25 11.40 0.27
C PRO A 63 1.39 11.10 1.49
N ASP A 64 1.11 12.09 2.33
CA ASP A 64 0.34 11.94 3.56
C ASP A 64 -1.18 12.13 3.32
N THR A 65 -1.61 12.30 2.06
CA THR A 65 -3.02 12.33 1.66
C THR A 65 -3.66 10.95 1.82
N THR A 66 -4.83 10.91 2.48
CA THR A 66 -5.69 9.72 2.57
C THR A 66 -6.13 9.25 1.19
N VAL A 67 -5.96 7.96 0.90
CA VAL A 67 -6.32 7.36 -0.38
C VAL A 67 -7.83 7.10 -0.44
N THR A 68 -8.48 7.60 -1.49
CA THR A 68 -9.89 7.37 -1.81
C THR A 68 -10.07 6.31 -2.90
N GLY A 69 -9.03 6.09 -3.72
CA GLY A 69 -8.98 5.03 -4.72
C GLY A 69 -7.62 5.02 -5.42
N ILE A 70 -7.26 3.88 -6.02
CA ILE A 70 -5.98 3.69 -6.70
C ILE A 70 -6.25 3.45 -8.19
N ALA A 71 -5.54 4.18 -9.06
CA ALA A 71 -5.44 3.89 -10.48
C ALA A 71 -4.02 3.40 -10.79
N VAL A 72 -3.91 2.29 -11.53
CA VAL A 72 -2.63 1.73 -11.99
C VAL A 72 -2.56 1.88 -13.50
N THR A 73 -1.42 2.33 -14.02
CA THR A 73 -1.24 2.62 -15.45
C THR A 73 0.21 2.39 -15.88
N MET A 74 0.42 2.12 -17.16
CA MET A 74 1.76 2.18 -17.74
C MET A 74 2.29 3.61 -17.76
N MET A 75 1.46 4.60 -18.12
CA MET A 75 1.88 6.00 -18.15
C MET A 75 0.76 6.89 -17.60
N ALA A 76 1.10 7.82 -16.71
CA ALA A 76 0.17 8.79 -16.14
C ALA A 76 -0.14 9.93 -17.14
N THR A 77 -0.69 9.64 -18.31
CA THR A 77 -1.10 10.68 -19.28
C THR A 77 -2.22 11.58 -18.72
N LEU A 78 -2.44 12.77 -19.29
CA LEU A 78 -3.51 13.66 -18.81
C LEU A 78 -4.90 13.00 -18.87
N ASP A 79 -5.18 12.21 -19.92
CA ASP A 79 -6.41 11.41 -20.03
C ASP A 79 -6.58 10.44 -18.85
N VAL A 80 -5.51 9.72 -18.48
CA VAL A 80 -5.54 8.80 -17.32
C VAL A 80 -5.85 9.56 -16.04
N LEU A 81 -5.21 10.72 -15.83
CA LEU A 81 -5.44 11.57 -14.66
C LEU A 81 -6.88 12.08 -14.60
N GLN A 82 -7.45 12.49 -15.74
CA GLN A 82 -8.85 12.93 -15.84
C GLN A 82 -9.81 11.79 -15.47
N ARG A 83 -9.67 10.62 -16.07
CA ARG A 83 -10.50 9.44 -15.75
C ARG A 83 -10.37 9.00 -14.29
N ALA A 84 -9.17 9.09 -13.71
CA ALA A 84 -8.95 8.77 -12.30
C ALA A 84 -9.66 9.77 -11.38
N ALA A 85 -9.54 11.08 -11.66
CA ALA A 85 -10.22 12.12 -10.91
C ALA A 85 -11.76 11.98 -10.98
N GLU A 86 -12.32 11.70 -12.16
CA GLU A 86 -13.75 11.43 -12.35
C GLU A 86 -14.26 10.23 -11.53
N LYS A 87 -13.41 9.21 -11.35
CA LYS A 87 -13.72 8.01 -10.57
C LYS A 87 -13.38 8.14 -9.07
N GLY A 88 -12.89 9.29 -8.63
CA GLY A 88 -12.45 9.49 -7.25
C GLY A 88 -11.21 8.67 -6.85
N GLN A 89 -10.38 8.27 -7.82
CA GLN A 89 -9.10 7.59 -7.59
C GLN A 89 -7.99 8.63 -7.47
N ASN A 90 -7.52 8.89 -6.25
CA ASN A 90 -6.58 9.96 -5.97
C ASN A 90 -5.12 9.50 -5.83
N LEU A 91 -4.83 8.20 -5.79
CA LEU A 91 -3.47 7.67 -5.91
C LEU A 91 -3.27 7.07 -7.31
N ILE A 92 -2.32 7.62 -8.05
CA ILE A 92 -1.91 7.16 -9.38
C ILE A 92 -0.58 6.44 -9.25
N ILE A 93 -0.56 5.15 -9.59
CA ILE A 93 0.65 4.34 -9.69
C ILE A 93 0.98 4.19 -11.17
N THR A 94 2.05 4.85 -11.60
CA THR A 94 2.53 4.83 -13.00
C THR A 94 3.81 4.05 -13.12
N HIS A 95 4.01 3.34 -14.24
CA HIS A 95 5.28 2.66 -14.50
C HIS A 95 6.30 3.59 -15.15
N GLU A 96 5.90 4.21 -16.26
CA GLU A 96 6.69 5.14 -17.05
C GLU A 96 6.68 6.57 -16.47
N PRO A 97 7.62 7.43 -16.92
CA PRO A 97 7.71 8.80 -16.44
C PRO A 97 6.40 9.59 -16.48
N THR A 98 6.22 10.45 -15.47
CA THR A 98 5.05 11.32 -15.33
C THR A 98 5.15 12.55 -16.23
N PHE A 99 6.34 13.11 -16.46
CA PHE A 99 6.52 14.37 -17.17
C PHE A 99 7.46 14.29 -18.38
N TYR A 100 7.57 13.10 -18.99
CA TYR A 100 8.32 12.85 -20.23
C TYR A 100 9.84 13.15 -20.16
N ASN A 101 10.39 13.39 -18.98
CA ASN A 101 11.83 13.37 -18.71
C ASN A 101 12.19 12.09 -17.91
N HIS A 102 13.37 11.53 -18.15
CA HIS A 102 13.74 10.23 -17.58
C HIS A 102 13.68 10.21 -16.03
N LEU A 103 14.14 11.29 -15.40
CA LEU A 103 14.26 11.38 -13.94
C LEU A 103 12.96 11.84 -13.25
N ASP A 104 12.01 12.46 -13.96
CA ASP A 104 10.84 13.12 -13.35
C ASP A 104 11.22 14.05 -12.19
N ILE A 105 12.30 14.81 -12.34
CA ILE A 105 12.71 15.85 -11.40
C ILE A 105 12.01 17.15 -11.84
N PRO A 106 11.04 17.68 -11.06
CA PRO A 106 10.31 18.90 -11.43
C PRO A 106 11.20 20.12 -11.62
N GLU A 107 12.33 20.18 -10.92
CA GLU A 107 13.29 21.29 -10.95
C GLU A 107 14.07 21.36 -12.27
N ASP A 108 14.22 20.23 -12.97
CA ASP A 108 14.91 20.15 -14.27
C ASP A 108 13.98 20.47 -15.44
N MET A 109 12.72 20.80 -15.16
CA MET A 109 11.70 21.05 -16.17
C MET A 109 11.58 22.54 -16.50
N GLU A 110 11.37 22.84 -17.77
CA GLU A 110 11.08 24.19 -18.21
C GLU A 110 9.73 24.62 -17.62
N GLN A 111 9.77 25.47 -16.58
CA GLN A 111 8.58 25.85 -15.81
C GLN A 111 7.50 26.59 -16.62
N ASN A 112 7.86 27.05 -17.83
CA ASN A 112 6.98 27.71 -18.78
C ASN A 112 6.43 26.76 -19.85
N ASP A 113 6.73 25.46 -19.81
CA ASP A 113 6.14 24.50 -20.74
C ASP A 113 4.63 24.37 -20.47
N PRO A 114 3.76 24.70 -21.44
CA PRO A 114 2.32 24.75 -21.21
C PRO A 114 1.70 23.36 -20.96
N VAL A 115 2.31 22.28 -21.47
CA VAL A 115 1.84 20.90 -21.26
C VAL A 115 2.16 20.47 -19.84
N TRP A 116 3.38 20.75 -19.37
CA TRP A 116 3.78 20.51 -18.00
C TRP A 116 2.91 21.28 -17.02
N THR A 117 2.75 22.60 -17.22
CA THR A 117 1.93 23.46 -16.37
C THR A 117 0.49 22.95 -16.31
N ALA A 118 -0.14 22.66 -17.45
CA ALA A 118 -1.51 22.16 -17.49
C ALA A 118 -1.68 20.86 -16.69
N LYS A 119 -0.73 19.94 -16.82
CA LYS A 119 -0.75 18.65 -16.10
C LYS A 119 -0.54 18.81 -14.60
N ARG A 120 0.41 19.65 -14.19
CA ARG A 120 0.66 19.98 -12.77
C ARG A 120 -0.55 20.63 -12.12
N THR A 121 -1.12 21.66 -12.76
CA THR A 121 -2.33 22.32 -12.28
C THR A 121 -3.50 21.34 -12.16
N PHE A 122 -3.65 20.42 -13.11
CA PHE A 122 -4.69 19.38 -13.02
C PHE A 122 -4.49 18.48 -11.79
N ILE A 123 -3.28 17.95 -11.61
CA ILE A 123 -2.93 17.09 -10.45
C ILE A 123 -3.25 17.81 -9.13
N GLU A 124 -2.81 19.05 -8.99
CA GLU A 124 -3.00 19.85 -7.77
C GLU A 124 -4.47 20.16 -7.52
N LYS A 125 -5.20 20.63 -8.54
CA LYS A 125 -6.62 20.97 -8.45
C LYS A 125 -7.48 19.79 -8.00
N HIS A 126 -7.13 18.58 -8.44
CA HIS A 126 -7.89 17.36 -8.15
C HIS A 126 -7.33 16.56 -6.96
N GLY A 127 -6.31 17.08 -6.26
CA GLY A 127 -5.71 16.42 -5.09
C GLY A 127 -5.12 15.05 -5.42
N LEU A 128 -4.60 14.88 -6.64
CA LEU A 128 -4.00 13.62 -7.07
C LEU A 128 -2.58 13.48 -6.51
N VAL A 129 -2.23 12.26 -6.14
CA VAL A 129 -0.89 11.85 -5.73
C VAL A 129 -0.36 10.90 -6.79
N VAL A 130 0.82 11.18 -7.33
CA VAL A 130 1.45 10.34 -8.37
C VAL A 130 2.71 9.71 -7.81
N TRP A 131 2.74 8.38 -7.80
CA TRP A 131 3.91 7.58 -7.44
C TRP A 131 4.35 6.76 -8.66
N ARG A 132 5.64 6.86 -9.00
CA ARG A 132 6.24 6.04 -10.05
C ARG A 132 6.73 4.73 -9.45
N PHE A 133 6.47 3.62 -10.15
CA PHE A 133 6.91 2.29 -9.76
C PHE A 133 7.44 1.51 -10.96
N HIS A 134 8.76 1.50 -11.09
CA HIS A 134 9.47 1.10 -12.29
C HIS A 134 10.55 0.06 -11.97
N ASP A 135 11.59 0.45 -11.23
CA ASP A 135 12.83 -0.32 -11.13
C ASP A 135 12.61 -1.62 -10.34
N HIS A 136 11.95 -1.55 -9.19
CA HIS A 136 11.75 -2.73 -8.36
C HIS A 136 10.77 -3.73 -8.98
N TRP A 137 9.90 -3.28 -9.88
CA TRP A 137 9.01 -4.17 -10.61
C TRP A 137 9.76 -4.97 -11.68
N HIS A 138 10.69 -4.33 -12.40
CA HIS A 138 11.60 -4.98 -13.34
C HIS A 138 12.59 -5.94 -12.65
N ARG A 139 12.98 -5.66 -11.41
CA ARG A 139 13.93 -6.50 -10.66
C ARG A 139 13.37 -7.83 -10.19
N ARG A 140 12.06 -8.08 -10.35
CA ARG A 140 11.47 -9.38 -10.05
C ARG A 140 12.07 -10.46 -10.95
N ASN A 141 12.04 -11.72 -10.48
CA ASN A 141 12.48 -12.86 -11.28
C ASN A 141 11.40 -13.95 -11.28
N PRO A 142 10.75 -14.25 -12.43
CA PRO A 142 10.88 -13.54 -13.71
C PRO A 142 10.46 -12.06 -13.65
N ASP A 143 10.96 -11.24 -14.60
CA ASP A 143 10.67 -9.80 -14.69
C ASP A 143 9.16 -9.53 -14.67
N GLY A 144 8.72 -8.60 -13.82
CA GLY A 144 7.29 -8.37 -13.57
C GLY A 144 6.52 -7.85 -14.78
N ILE A 145 7.14 -7.05 -15.65
CA ILE A 145 6.54 -6.58 -16.90
C ILE A 145 6.45 -7.72 -17.90
N LEU A 146 7.53 -8.49 -18.06
CA LEU A 146 7.57 -9.63 -18.98
C LEU A 146 6.48 -10.67 -18.62
N VAL A 147 6.34 -11.00 -17.33
CA VAL A 147 5.28 -11.89 -16.86
C VAL A 147 3.90 -11.35 -17.20
N GLY A 148 3.67 -10.05 -17.05
CA GLY A 148 2.42 -9.41 -17.43
C GLY A 148 2.13 -9.53 -18.92
N VAL A 149 3.11 -9.23 -19.77
CA VAL A 149 2.99 -9.34 -21.24
C VAL A 149 2.73 -10.77 -21.69
N MET A 150 3.38 -11.76 -21.06
CA MET A 150 3.18 -13.18 -21.39
C MET A 150 1.77 -13.70 -21.05
N HIS A 151 1.05 -13.04 -20.13
CA HIS A 151 -0.29 -13.46 -19.70
C HIS A 151 -1.42 -12.56 -20.24
N ALA A 152 -1.12 -11.60 -21.12
CA ALA A 152 -2.09 -10.66 -21.69
C ALA A 152 -2.92 -11.26 -22.83
#